data_AF-A0AAW2RTK1-F1
#
_entry.id   AF-A0AAW2RTK1-F1
#
_cell.length_a   1.000
_cell.length_b   1.000
_cell.length_c   1.000
_cell.angle_alpha   90.00
_cell.angle_beta   90.00
_cell.angle_gamma   90.00
#
_symmetry.space_group_name_H-M   'P 1'
#
loop_
_entity.id
_entity.type
_entity.pdbx_description
1 polymer ?
#
loop_
_entity_poly.entity_id
_entity_poly.type
_entity_poly.pdbx_seq_one_letter_code
_entity_poly.pdbx_strand_id
1 'polypeptide(L)'
;MSNAAKAVHGRHPADVDPKDVLKDAFLKTGAPGSSTACIISIAGGRLRAANLGDSGFLVIRGGKTVYKSPAQLHGFNYPYQMGSTSVSLPDEAEEMETVKLYLKKESLPEVVAFALARAARKKSMEKTTASPFAVAAYEAGVEHFGGKYDDITVVAAYVVVPDSLYLT
;
A
#
# COMPACT_ATOMS: atom_id res chain seq x y z
N MET A 1 -12.70 1.94 -5.51
CA MET A 1 -11.78 3.00 -5.99
C MET A 1 -12.32 3.93 -7.08
N SER A 2 -13.50 3.68 -7.68
CA SER A 2 -14.06 4.57 -8.72
C SER A 2 -14.33 6.01 -8.22
N ASN A 3 -14.75 6.16 -6.97
CA ASN A 3 -14.97 7.49 -6.37
C ASN A 3 -13.67 8.29 -6.19
N ALA A 4 -12.55 7.62 -5.86
CA ALA A 4 -11.23 8.25 -5.80
C ALA A 4 -10.77 8.69 -7.19
N ALA A 5 -10.96 7.85 -8.22
CA ALA A 5 -10.67 8.21 -9.61
C ALA A 5 -11.48 9.43 -10.08
N LYS A 6 -12.77 9.50 -9.72
CA LYS A 6 -13.62 10.67 -9.97
C LYS A 6 -13.15 11.92 -9.22
N ALA A 7 -12.66 11.77 -7.98
CA ALA A 7 -12.20 12.89 -7.16
C ALA A 7 -10.94 13.57 -7.72
N VAL A 8 -10.10 12.84 -8.47
CA VAL A 8 -8.90 13.39 -9.12
C VAL A 8 -9.12 13.80 -10.58
N HIS A 9 -10.28 13.48 -11.17
CA HIS A 9 -10.53 13.75 -12.58
C HIS A 9 -10.46 15.25 -12.89
N GLY A 10 -9.66 15.62 -13.90
CA GLY A 10 -9.46 17.02 -14.31
C GLY A 10 -8.57 17.85 -13.38
N ARG A 11 -8.03 17.28 -12.29
CA ARG A 11 -7.08 17.98 -11.41
C ARG A 11 -5.65 17.78 -11.89
N HIS A 12 -4.82 18.82 -11.76
CA HIS A 12 -3.40 18.70 -12.01
C HIS A 12 -2.75 17.86 -10.89
N PRO A 13 -1.83 16.90 -11.18
CA PRO A 13 -1.26 16.01 -10.16
C PRO A 13 -0.61 16.72 -8.96
N ALA A 14 -0.02 17.91 -9.17
CA ALA A 14 0.59 18.70 -8.10
C ALA A 14 -0.43 19.25 -7.09
N ASP A 15 -1.68 19.40 -7.51
CA ASP A 15 -2.76 19.97 -6.69
C ASP A 15 -3.56 18.87 -5.96
N VAL A 16 -3.21 17.59 -6.18
CA VAL A 16 -3.89 16.46 -5.55
C VAL A 16 -3.36 16.25 -4.13
N ASP A 17 -4.25 16.42 -3.15
CA ASP A 17 -4.05 15.96 -1.78
C ASP A 17 -4.65 14.55 -1.59
N PRO A 18 -3.83 13.51 -1.35
CA PRO A 18 -4.32 12.16 -1.12
C PRO A 18 -5.33 12.02 0.03
N LYS A 19 -5.22 12.82 1.11
CA LYS A 19 -6.17 12.77 2.22
C LYS A 19 -7.53 13.31 1.79
N ASP A 20 -7.58 14.37 1.00
CA ASP A 20 -8.84 14.93 0.50
C ASP A 20 -9.50 13.99 -0.50
N VAL A 21 -8.72 13.35 -1.37
CA VAL A 21 -9.23 12.31 -2.28
C VAL A 21 -9.84 11.16 -1.48
N LEU A 22 -9.19 10.74 -0.40
CA LEU A 22 -9.67 9.67 0.47
C LEU A 22 -11.01 10.04 1.13
N LYS A 23 -11.10 11.26 1.69
CA LYS A 23 -12.34 11.80 2.29
C LYS A 23 -13.47 11.92 1.27
N ASP A 24 -13.20 12.54 0.12
CA ASP A 24 -14.18 12.69 -0.97
C ASP A 24 -14.69 11.34 -1.47
N ALA A 25 -13.79 10.35 -1.60
CA ALA A 25 -14.15 9.02 -2.04
C ALA A 25 -15.03 8.30 -1.02
N PHE A 26 -14.71 8.43 0.28
CA PHE A 26 -15.49 7.86 1.37
C PHE A 26 -16.90 8.46 1.43
N LEU A 27 -17.02 9.80 1.42
CA LEU A 27 -18.32 10.48 1.48
C LEU A 27 -19.26 10.11 0.32
N LYS A 28 -18.70 9.76 -0.84
CA LYS A 28 -19.45 9.34 -2.03
C LYS A 28 -19.73 7.82 -2.07
N THR A 29 -19.27 7.07 -1.08
CA THR A 29 -19.46 5.62 -1.02
C THR A 29 -20.75 5.29 -0.27
N GLY A 30 -21.76 4.81 -0.99
CA GLY A 30 -23.01 4.32 -0.41
C GLY A 30 -23.07 2.80 -0.24
N ALA A 31 -22.03 2.06 -0.64
CA ALA A 31 -21.99 0.62 -0.51
C ALA A 31 -21.74 0.21 0.95
N PRO A 32 -22.47 -0.79 1.49
CA PRO A 32 -22.23 -1.28 2.84
C PRO A 32 -20.89 -2.04 2.94
N GLY A 33 -20.23 -1.92 4.09
CA GLY A 33 -18.97 -2.61 4.39
C GLY A 33 -17.90 -1.67 4.93
N SER A 34 -16.70 -2.22 5.13
CA SER A 34 -15.49 -1.48 5.50
C SER A 34 -14.30 -1.87 4.61
N SER A 35 -13.31 -1.00 4.52
CA SER A 35 -12.08 -1.30 3.78
C SER A 35 -10.89 -0.51 4.33
N THR A 36 -9.69 -1.05 4.14
CA THR A 36 -8.44 -0.28 4.21
C THR A 36 -8.25 0.49 2.90
N ALA A 37 -7.42 1.52 2.88
CA ALA A 37 -7.19 2.29 1.67
C ALA A 37 -5.82 2.99 1.68
N CYS A 38 -5.10 2.88 0.57
CA CYS A 38 -3.85 3.59 0.33
C CYS A 38 -3.95 4.39 -0.96
N ILE A 39 -3.73 5.70 -0.88
CA ILE A 39 -3.70 6.62 -2.02
C ILE A 39 -2.34 7.30 -2.07
N ILE A 40 -1.69 7.26 -3.23
CA ILE A 40 -0.38 7.87 -3.47
C ILE A 40 -0.51 8.85 -4.64
N SER A 41 0.02 10.06 -4.47
CA SER A 41 0.22 11.03 -5.53
C SER A 41 1.72 11.31 -5.70
N ILE A 42 2.20 11.31 -6.94
CA ILE A 42 3.59 11.62 -7.28
C ILE A 42 3.58 12.77 -8.29
N ALA A 43 4.09 13.92 -7.89
CA ALA A 43 4.12 15.12 -8.72
C ALA A 43 5.26 16.06 -8.28
N GLY A 44 5.87 16.78 -9.23
CA GLY A 44 6.91 17.78 -8.92
C GLY A 44 8.09 17.22 -8.12
N GLY A 45 8.48 15.95 -8.36
CA GLY A 45 9.56 15.29 -7.62
C GLY A 45 9.21 14.90 -6.18
N ARG A 46 7.94 15.03 -5.77
CA ARG A 46 7.47 14.72 -4.41
C ARG A 46 6.46 13.59 -4.46
N LEU A 47 6.52 12.72 -3.44
CA LEU A 47 5.51 11.70 -3.18
C LEU A 47 4.69 12.15 -1.97
N ARG A 48 3.36 12.14 -2.11
CA ARG A 48 2.39 12.36 -1.04
C ARG A 48 1.53 11.11 -0.91
N ALA A 49 1.17 10.71 0.30
CA ALA A 49 0.32 9.54 0.49
C ALA A 49 -0.68 9.72 1.64
N ALA A 50 -1.81 9.03 1.56
CA ALA A 50 -2.74 8.81 2.65
C ALA A 50 -3.01 7.31 2.74
N ASN A 51 -2.70 6.71 3.89
CA ASN A 51 -2.94 5.30 4.17
C ASN A 51 -3.89 5.20 5.37
N LEU A 52 -4.91 4.36 5.24
CA LEU A 52 -5.80 3.96 6.32
C LEU A 52 -5.81 2.43 6.42
N GLY A 53 -5.37 1.88 7.55
CA GLY A 53 -5.28 0.44 7.81
C GLY A 53 -3.92 -0.17 7.52
N ASP A 54 -3.90 -1.45 7.18
CA ASP A 54 -2.69 -2.26 6.96
C ASP A 54 -2.38 -2.53 5.47
N SER A 55 -3.10 -1.86 4.56
CA SER A 55 -2.58 -1.57 3.23
C SER A 55 -1.27 -0.80 3.31
N GLY A 56 -0.51 -0.72 2.23
CA GLY A 56 0.74 0.04 2.27
C GLY A 56 1.53 0.13 0.97
N PHE A 57 2.67 0.79 1.05
CA PHE A 57 3.58 1.01 -0.06
C PHE A 57 5.05 1.06 0.38
N LEU A 58 5.94 0.80 -0.57
CA LEU A 58 7.38 0.81 -0.41
C LEU A 58 7.99 1.81 -1.39
N VAL A 59 9.04 2.52 -0.98
CA VAL A 59 9.91 3.27 -1.89
C VAL A 59 11.26 2.56 -1.95
N ILE A 60 11.66 2.15 -3.15
CA ILE A 60 12.93 1.46 -3.40
C ILE A 60 13.82 2.39 -4.22
N ARG A 61 15.06 2.63 -3.75
CA ARG A 61 16.09 3.42 -4.43
C ARG A 61 17.44 2.73 -4.31
N GLY A 62 18.16 2.59 -5.42
CA GLY A 62 19.46 1.90 -5.44
C GLY A 62 19.39 0.44 -4.96
N GLY A 63 18.28 -0.25 -5.24
CA GLY A 63 18.05 -1.64 -4.82
C GLY A 63 17.78 -1.83 -3.32
N LYS A 64 17.62 -0.73 -2.57
CA LYS A 64 17.28 -0.75 -1.15
C LYS A 64 15.93 -0.08 -0.93
N THR A 65 15.16 -0.61 0.00
CA THR A 65 14.02 0.17 0.50
C THR A 65 14.54 1.35 1.29
N VAL A 66 14.04 2.53 0.94
CA VAL A 66 14.32 3.78 1.64
C VAL A 66 13.12 4.31 2.42
N TYR A 67 11.93 3.76 2.18
CA TYR A 67 10.72 4.05 2.93
C TYR A 67 9.74 2.88 2.87
N LYS A 68 9.02 2.61 3.96
CA LYS A 68 7.85 1.73 3.98
C LYS A 68 6.75 2.36 4.80
N SER A 69 5.55 2.37 4.24
CA SER A 69 4.40 2.83 4.98
C SER A 69 4.10 1.88 6.13
N PRO A 70 3.64 2.41 7.26
CA PRO A 70 3.18 1.56 8.33
C PRO A 70 1.90 0.81 8.08
N ALA A 71 1.74 -0.26 8.85
CA ALA A 71 0.43 -0.81 9.11
C ALA A 71 -0.21 -0.09 10.31
N GLN A 72 -1.43 0.41 10.13
CA GLN A 72 -2.23 0.93 11.23
C GLN A 72 -3.16 -0.19 11.70
N LEU A 73 -3.05 -0.56 12.97
CA LEU A 73 -3.84 -1.63 13.59
C LEU A 73 -4.41 -1.18 14.95
N HIS A 74 -5.64 -1.60 15.27
CA HIS A 74 -6.18 -1.58 16.65
C HIS A 74 -5.59 -2.73 17.48
N GLY A 75 -5.27 -3.84 16.81
CA GLY A 75 -4.67 -5.05 17.38
C GLY A 75 -4.25 -6.01 16.27
N PHE A 76 -3.69 -7.16 16.64
CA PHE A 76 -3.24 -8.15 15.66
C PHE A 76 -4.37 -8.51 14.68
N ASN A 77 -4.08 -8.37 13.38
CA ASN A 77 -5.02 -8.66 12.29
C ASN A 77 -6.36 -7.90 12.40
N TYR A 78 -6.39 -6.74 13.08
CA TYR A 78 -7.54 -5.85 13.20
C TYR A 78 -7.14 -4.42 12.77
N PRO A 79 -7.13 -4.12 11.45
CA PRO A 79 -6.70 -2.83 10.93
C PRO A 79 -7.70 -1.71 11.20
N TYR A 80 -7.22 -0.46 11.13
CA TYR A 80 -8.12 0.68 10.97
C TYR A 80 -8.80 0.56 9.60
N GLN A 81 -10.09 0.84 9.55
CA GLN A 81 -10.89 0.70 8.33
C GLN A 81 -11.89 1.84 8.23
N MET A 82 -12.29 2.21 7.02
CA MET A 82 -13.38 3.15 6.76
C MET A 82 -14.61 2.37 6.31
N GLY A 83 -15.77 2.64 6.91
CA GLY A 83 -17.03 1.98 6.60
C GLY A 83 -18.20 2.60 7.36
N SER A 84 -19.42 2.27 6.96
CA SER A 84 -20.67 2.84 7.50
C SER A 84 -20.91 2.59 9.00
N THR A 85 -20.05 1.79 9.65
CA THR A 85 -20.08 1.46 11.08
C THR A 85 -18.72 1.60 11.78
N SER A 86 -17.73 2.26 11.17
CA SER A 86 -16.35 2.33 11.70
C SER A 86 -16.08 3.59 12.55
N VAL A 87 -15.27 3.43 13.61
CA VAL A 87 -14.89 4.46 14.60
C VAL A 87 -13.56 5.16 14.30
N SER A 88 -12.88 4.83 13.20
CA SER A 88 -11.51 5.28 12.89
C SER A 88 -11.47 6.59 12.09
N LEU A 89 -10.59 7.53 12.47
CA LEU A 89 -10.45 8.85 11.82
C LEU A 89 -9.14 8.97 11.00
N PRO A 90 -9.08 9.86 9.97
CA PRO A 90 -7.97 9.93 9.00
C PRO A 90 -6.60 10.45 9.51
N ASP A 91 -6.44 10.69 10.81
CA ASP A 91 -5.29 11.45 11.36
C ASP A 91 -4.21 10.59 12.06
N GLU A 92 -4.35 9.26 12.05
CA GLU A 92 -3.61 8.35 12.94
C GLU A 92 -2.52 7.50 12.23
N ALA A 93 -1.63 8.08 11.41
CA ALA A 93 -0.68 7.34 10.57
C ALA A 93 0.81 7.35 11.01
N GLU A 94 1.50 6.21 11.13
CA GLU A 94 2.95 6.14 11.52
C GLU A 94 3.70 4.79 11.31
N GLU A 95 4.97 4.79 10.75
CA GLU A 95 5.89 3.83 9.96
C GLU A 95 6.51 2.49 10.51
N MET A 96 6.90 1.48 9.63
CA MET A 96 7.84 0.29 9.86
C MET A 96 8.36 -0.48 8.58
N GLU A 97 9.33 -1.46 8.64
CA GLU A 97 10.42 -1.97 7.68
C GLU A 97 10.21 -3.16 6.63
N THR A 98 11.12 -3.36 5.64
CA THR A 98 11.00 -4.16 4.35
C THR A 98 11.83 -5.42 4.04
N VAL A 99 11.37 -6.17 3.00
CA VAL A 99 12.03 -7.30 2.27
C VAL A 99 12.90 -6.84 1.07
N LYS A 100 14.04 -7.51 0.81
CA LYS A 100 14.93 -7.27 -0.37
C LYS A 100 14.47 -8.02 -1.62
N LEU A 101 14.37 -7.31 -2.75
CA LEU A 101 14.13 -7.85 -4.09
C LEU A 101 15.26 -7.40 -5.02
N TYR A 102 15.83 -8.34 -5.80
CA TYR A 102 16.80 -8.02 -6.83
C TYR A 102 16.07 -7.55 -8.10
N LEU A 103 15.65 -6.28 -8.11
CA LEU A 103 15.07 -5.64 -9.29
C LEU A 103 16.20 -5.22 -10.23
N LYS A 104 16.25 -5.77 -11.45
CA LYS A 104 17.11 -5.21 -12.50
C LYS A 104 16.50 -3.89 -12.95
N LYS A 105 17.33 -2.87 -13.17
CA LYS A 105 16.93 -1.49 -13.56
C LYS A 105 16.00 -1.44 -14.78
N GLU A 106 16.03 -2.48 -15.61
CA GLU A 106 15.28 -2.61 -16.87
C GLU A 106 13.99 -3.44 -16.76
N SER A 107 13.69 -4.03 -15.60
CA SER A 107 12.46 -4.80 -15.44
C SER A 107 11.25 -3.88 -15.54
N LEU A 108 10.32 -4.18 -16.45
CA LEU A 108 9.08 -3.42 -16.59
C LEU A 108 8.24 -3.48 -15.29
N PRO A 109 7.59 -2.39 -14.85
CA PRO A 109 6.80 -2.37 -13.62
C PRO A 109 5.75 -3.50 -13.53
N GLU A 110 5.11 -3.84 -14.64
CA GLU A 110 4.15 -4.94 -14.73
C GLU A 110 4.77 -6.31 -14.45
N VAL A 111 6.02 -6.53 -14.88
CA VAL A 111 6.77 -7.77 -14.59
C VAL A 111 7.09 -7.83 -13.10
N VAL A 112 7.47 -6.70 -12.49
CA VAL A 112 7.76 -6.61 -11.06
C VAL A 112 6.50 -6.87 -10.23
N ALA A 113 5.39 -6.21 -10.56
CA ALA A 113 4.11 -6.39 -9.88
C ALA A 113 3.64 -7.85 -9.98
N PHE A 114 3.71 -8.45 -11.17
CA PHE A 114 3.35 -9.85 -11.38
C PHE A 114 4.24 -10.82 -10.58
N ALA A 115 5.57 -10.63 -10.64
CA ALA A 115 6.50 -11.47 -9.92
C ALA A 115 6.27 -11.41 -8.40
N LEU A 116 6.01 -10.21 -7.87
CA LEU A 116 5.70 -10.00 -6.46
C LEU A 116 4.39 -10.65 -6.05
N ALA A 117 3.32 -10.42 -6.81
CA ALA A 117 2.02 -11.03 -6.54
C ALA A 117 2.11 -12.56 -6.56
N ARG A 118 2.84 -13.12 -7.53
CA ARG A 118 3.06 -14.58 -7.63
C ARG A 118 3.86 -15.12 -6.44
N ALA A 119 4.92 -14.42 -6.02
CA ALA A 119 5.72 -14.82 -4.87
C ALA A 119 4.91 -14.75 -3.56
N ALA A 120 4.14 -13.67 -3.37
CA ALA A 120 3.23 -13.50 -2.24
C ALA A 120 2.18 -14.61 -2.20
N ARG A 121 1.56 -14.96 -3.34
CA ARG A 121 0.57 -16.04 -3.44
C ARG A 121 1.16 -17.41 -3.09
N LYS A 122 2.37 -17.70 -3.57
CA LYS A 122 3.03 -18.95 -3.21
C LYS A 122 3.27 -19.01 -1.69
N LYS A 123 3.71 -17.91 -1.09
CA LYS A 123 3.96 -17.83 0.35
C LYS A 123 2.69 -17.85 1.19
N SER A 124 1.56 -17.29 0.71
CA SER A 124 0.29 -17.34 1.44
C SER A 124 -0.27 -18.75 1.57
N MET A 125 0.03 -19.63 0.62
CA MET A 125 -0.44 -21.04 0.61
C MET A 125 0.52 -22.01 1.32
N GLU A 126 1.72 -21.55 1.71
CA GLU A 126 2.74 -22.40 2.35
C GLU A 126 2.36 -22.70 3.80
N LYS A 127 2.29 -23.98 4.19
CA LYS A 127 1.72 -24.35 5.50
C LYS A 127 2.71 -24.38 6.65
N THR A 128 4.00 -24.40 6.36
CA THR A 128 5.05 -24.71 7.36
C THR A 128 6.07 -23.58 7.53
N THR A 129 6.01 -22.54 6.71
CA THR A 129 6.93 -21.40 6.83
C THR A 129 6.52 -20.49 8.00
N ALA A 130 7.48 -20.04 8.81
CA ALA A 130 7.30 -18.88 9.68
C ALA A 130 7.17 -17.61 8.82
N SER A 131 5.94 -17.33 8.35
CA SER A 131 5.65 -16.14 7.58
C SER A 131 5.66 -14.90 8.48
N PRO A 132 5.80 -13.67 7.93
CA PRO A 132 5.67 -12.45 8.72
C PRO A 132 4.36 -12.41 9.54
N PHE A 133 3.26 -12.94 8.98
CA PHE A 133 2.00 -13.04 9.69
C PHE A 133 2.04 -14.06 10.84
N ALA A 134 2.64 -15.23 10.62
CA ALA A 134 2.78 -16.25 11.67
C ALA A 134 3.65 -15.75 12.84
N VAL A 135 4.72 -15.00 12.54
CA VAL A 135 5.57 -14.37 13.56
C VAL A 135 4.76 -13.34 14.35
N ALA A 136 4.05 -12.43 13.67
CA ALA A 136 3.23 -11.42 14.35
C ALA A 136 2.06 -12.05 15.14
N ALA A 137 1.49 -13.17 14.68
CA ALA A 137 0.47 -13.92 15.40
C ALA A 137 1.03 -14.46 16.72
N TYR A 138 2.21 -15.10 16.66
CA TYR A 138 2.89 -15.63 17.84
C TYR A 138 3.22 -14.52 18.86
N GLU A 139 3.74 -13.38 18.40
CA GLU A 139 4.01 -12.22 19.24
C GLU A 139 2.74 -11.66 19.90
N ALA A 140 1.60 -11.78 19.24
CA ALA A 140 0.28 -11.41 19.76
C ALA A 140 -0.40 -12.51 20.60
N GLY A 141 0.26 -13.66 20.82
CA GLY A 141 -0.30 -14.80 21.57
C GLY A 141 -1.36 -15.60 20.81
N VAL A 142 -1.42 -15.47 19.48
CA VAL A 142 -2.35 -16.18 18.60
C VAL A 142 -1.63 -17.32 17.90
N GLU A 143 -2.16 -18.54 17.99
CA GLU A 143 -1.61 -19.67 17.24
C GLU A 143 -1.91 -19.54 15.74
N HIS A 144 -0.85 -19.45 14.93
CA HIS A 144 -0.94 -19.49 13.47
C HIS A 144 0.33 -20.11 12.87
N PHE A 145 0.17 -20.98 11.87
CA PHE A 145 1.28 -21.63 11.16
C PHE A 145 1.21 -21.35 9.66
N GLY A 146 2.37 -21.21 9.02
CA GLY A 146 2.43 -21.00 7.57
C GLY A 146 2.12 -19.56 7.14
N GLY A 147 1.75 -19.40 5.88
CA GLY A 147 1.23 -18.15 5.30
C GLY A 147 -0.20 -17.84 5.73
N LYS A 148 -0.66 -16.65 5.35
CA LYS A 148 -2.05 -16.21 5.51
C LYS A 148 -2.70 -16.18 4.13
N TYR A 149 -3.73 -17.00 3.90
CA TYR A 149 -4.50 -16.97 2.66
C TYR A 149 -5.35 -15.70 2.63
N ASP A 150 -5.10 -14.83 1.66
CA ASP A 150 -5.71 -13.50 1.58
C ASP A 150 -5.70 -13.01 0.12
N ASP A 151 -6.50 -11.99 -0.17
CA ASP A 151 -6.48 -11.32 -1.47
C ASP A 151 -5.14 -10.59 -1.67
N ILE A 152 -4.55 -10.70 -2.86
CA ILE A 152 -3.24 -10.10 -3.16
C ILE A 152 -3.39 -9.09 -4.28
N THR A 153 -3.09 -7.83 -3.97
CA THR A 153 -2.98 -6.73 -4.92
C THR A 153 -1.57 -6.14 -4.85
N VAL A 154 -0.91 -5.98 -6.00
CA VAL A 154 0.40 -5.32 -6.10
C VAL A 154 0.36 -4.29 -7.21
N VAL A 155 0.76 -3.06 -6.88
CA VAL A 155 1.00 -1.98 -7.85
C VAL A 155 2.49 -1.66 -7.81
N ALA A 156 3.13 -1.62 -8.98
CA ALA A 156 4.50 -1.15 -9.14
C ALA A 156 4.51 0.04 -10.09
N ALA A 157 5.25 1.09 -9.73
CA ALA A 157 5.40 2.30 -10.53
C ALA A 157 6.85 2.79 -10.44
N TYR A 158 7.40 3.24 -11.56
CA TYR A 158 8.74 3.80 -11.62
C TYR A 158 8.66 5.32 -11.78
N VAL A 159 9.43 6.04 -10.97
CA VAL A 159 9.60 7.49 -11.14
C VAL A 159 10.65 7.70 -12.21
N VAL A 160 10.20 8.18 -13.37
CA VAL A 160 11.06 8.59 -14.48
C VAL A 160 11.24 10.11 -14.45
N VAL A 161 12.49 10.57 -14.44
CA VAL A 161 12.81 11.98 -14.68
C VAL A 161 12.84 12.16 -16.20
N PRO A 162 12.05 13.08 -16.78
CA PRO A 162 12.09 13.35 -18.21
C PRO A 162 13.52 13.71 -18.66
N ASP A 163 13.97 13.15 -19.78
CA ASP A 163 15.29 13.43 -20.35
C ASP A 163 15.53 14.92 -20.61
N SER A 164 14.45 15.70 -20.81
CA SER A 164 14.47 17.15 -21.00
C SER A 164 15.04 17.96 -19.83
N LEU A 165 15.14 17.36 -18.63
CA LEU A 165 15.76 17.99 -17.45
C LEU A 165 17.28 17.79 -17.37
N TYR A 166 17.85 16.94 -18.23
CA TYR A 166 19.30 16.72 -18.34
C TYR A 166 19.94 17.49 -19.52
N LEU A 167 19.15 18.28 -20.25
CA LEU A 167 19.59 19.09 -21.41
C LEU A 167 19.89 20.56 -21.07
N THR A 168 20.09 20.88 -19.78
CA THR A 168 20.59 22.19 -19.29
C THR A 168 21.92 22.02 -18.60
#